data_AF-A0A0Q8DUG5-F1
#
_entry.id   AF-A0A0Q8DUG5-F1
#
_cell.length_a   1.000
_cell.length_b   1.000
_cell.length_c   1.000
_cell.angle_alpha   90.00
_cell.angle_beta   90.00
_cell.angle_gamma   90.00
#
_symmetry.space_group_name_H-M   'P 1'
#
loop_
_entity.id
_entity.type
_entity.pdbx_description
1 polymer ?
#
loop_
_entity_poly.entity_id
_entity_poly.type
_entity_poly.pdbx_seq_one_letter_code
_entity_poly.pdbx_strand_id
1 'polypeptide(L)'
;MAHVATPDNTDGFGPRATPATLATMRGGTDVVENMHLHGTVDNNSADHVASGYNTISGGAFTGAAGVPMVIQNSGNNVLIQNATIINVQFQP
;
A
#
# COMPACT_ATOMS: atom_id res chain seq x y z
N MET A 1 -4.09 -34.39 -25.20
CA MET A 1 -3.98 -35.28 -24.03
C MET A 1 -2.74 -34.86 -23.27
N ALA A 2 -2.89 -34.19 -22.12
CA ALA A 2 -1.75 -33.69 -21.35
C ALA A 2 -0.99 -34.87 -20.72
N HIS A 3 0.30 -34.96 -21.00
CA HIS A 3 1.19 -35.93 -20.37
C HIS A 3 1.34 -35.54 -18.89
N VAL A 4 0.74 -36.34 -18.00
CA VAL A 4 0.96 -36.21 -16.55
C VAL A 4 2.38 -36.68 -16.27
N ALA A 5 3.28 -35.74 -15.97
CA ALA A 5 4.65 -36.06 -15.58
C ALA A 5 4.62 -36.87 -14.27
N THR A 6 5.08 -38.12 -14.33
CA THR A 6 5.38 -38.93 -13.15
C THR A 6 6.51 -38.25 -12.36
N PRO A 7 6.40 -38.10 -11.02
CA PRO A 7 7.40 -37.42 -10.23
C PRO A 7 8.72 -38.20 -10.26
N ASP A 8 9.70 -37.67 -10.99
CA ASP A 8 11.06 -38.18 -11.01
C ASP A 8 11.85 -37.53 -9.86
N ASN A 9 12.36 -38.35 -8.96
CA ASN A 9 13.18 -37.94 -7.83
C ASN A 9 14.57 -37.56 -8.37
N THR A 10 14.93 -36.28 -8.30
CA THR A 10 16.29 -35.85 -8.64
C THR A 10 17.20 -36.11 -7.43
N ASP A 11 18.19 -36.97 -7.62
CA ASP A 11 19.17 -37.41 -6.62
C ASP A 11 19.63 -36.27 -5.69
N GLY A 12 19.18 -36.32 -4.43
CA GLY A 12 19.60 -35.43 -3.35
C GLY A 12 18.71 -34.21 -3.07
N PHE A 13 17.74 -33.88 -3.94
CA PHE A 13 16.86 -32.71 -3.75
C PHE A 13 15.39 -33.06 -3.44
N GLY A 14 15.05 -34.35 -3.43
CA GLY A 14 13.68 -34.81 -3.20
C GLY A 14 12.77 -34.63 -4.41
N PRO A 15 11.46 -34.89 -4.25
CA PRO A 15 10.52 -34.88 -5.36
C PRO A 15 10.35 -33.46 -5.91
N ARG A 16 10.27 -33.34 -7.25
CA ARG A 16 10.00 -32.06 -7.92
C ARG A 16 8.71 -31.45 -7.38
N ALA A 17 8.76 -30.16 -7.03
CA ALA A 17 7.56 -29.44 -6.63
C ALA A 17 6.56 -29.44 -7.80
N THR A 18 5.34 -29.91 -7.55
CA THR A 18 4.29 -29.92 -8.58
C THR A 18 3.93 -28.47 -8.95
N PRO A 19 3.37 -28.21 -10.15
CA PRO A 19 2.87 -26.88 -10.48
C PRO A 19 1.88 -26.33 -9.45
N ALA A 20 1.05 -27.18 -8.83
CA ALA A 20 0.14 -26.82 -7.75
C ALA A 20 0.88 -26.42 -6.45
N THR A 21 1.89 -27.22 -6.05
CA THR A 21 2.77 -26.92 -4.90
C THR A 21 3.53 -25.61 -5.10
N LEU A 22 4.11 -25.43 -6.30
CA LEU A 22 4.73 -24.18 -6.65
C LEU A 22 3.70 -23.06 -6.61
N ALA A 23 2.50 -23.21 -7.17
CA ALA A 23 1.46 -22.16 -7.18
C ALA A 23 1.09 -21.67 -5.77
N THR A 24 1.09 -22.56 -4.77
CA THR A 24 0.89 -22.18 -3.36
C THR A 24 2.12 -21.50 -2.73
N MET A 25 3.32 -21.67 -3.29
CA MET A 25 4.59 -21.12 -2.79
C MET A 25 5.02 -19.82 -3.48
N ARG A 26 4.59 -19.57 -4.73
CA ARG A 26 4.83 -18.30 -5.46
C ARG A 26 3.83 -17.27 -4.95
N GLY A 27 3.98 -16.87 -3.68
CA GLY A 27 3.37 -15.71 -3.02
C GLY A 27 2.01 -15.30 -3.56
N GLY A 28 1.11 -16.28 -3.71
CA GLY A 28 0.05 -16.24 -4.70
C GLY A 28 -0.94 -15.12 -4.44
N THR A 29 -0.71 -13.99 -5.09
CA THR A 29 -1.70 -12.98 -5.48
C THR A 29 -0.97 -12.02 -6.40
N ASP A 30 -1.45 -11.86 -7.63
CA ASP A 30 -1.18 -10.63 -8.39
C ASP A 30 -1.90 -9.51 -7.62
N VAL A 31 -1.16 -8.78 -6.78
CA VAL A 31 -1.72 -7.70 -5.95
C VAL A 31 -1.79 -6.45 -6.83
N VAL A 32 -2.87 -6.35 -7.59
CA VAL A 32 -3.16 -5.18 -8.43
C VAL A 32 -3.95 -4.18 -7.59
N GLU A 33 -3.27 -3.13 -7.15
CA GLU A 33 -3.86 -2.10 -6.30
C GLU A 33 -4.09 -0.81 -7.10
N ASN A 34 -5.36 -0.48 -7.32
CA ASN A 34 -5.77 0.71 -8.05
C ASN A 34 -6.20 1.81 -7.09
N MET A 35 -5.45 2.92 -7.05
CA MET A 35 -5.81 4.10 -6.28
C MET A 35 -6.36 5.19 -7.20
N HIS A 36 -7.66 5.47 -7.10
CA HIS A 36 -8.31 6.57 -7.80
C HIS A 36 -8.70 7.64 -6.81
N LEU A 37 -8.13 8.84 -6.98
CA LEU A 37 -8.39 9.97 -6.10
C LEU A 37 -8.85 11.15 -6.95
N HIS A 38 -10.14 11.42 -6.84
CA HIS A 38 -10.82 12.48 -7.57
C HIS A 38 -11.38 13.47 -6.57
N GLY A 39 -11.14 14.75 -6.82
CA GLY A 39 -11.81 15.81 -6.09
C GLY A 39 -11.68 17.13 -6.83
N THR A 40 -12.70 17.95 -6.66
CA THR A 40 -12.82 19.26 -7.28
C THR A 40 -13.12 20.27 -6.19
N VAL A 41 -12.42 21.41 -6.24
CA VAL A 41 -12.68 22.56 -5.38
C VAL A 41 -13.14 23.69 -6.28
N ASP A 42 -14.45 23.80 -6.51
CA ASP A 42 -15.02 24.78 -7.43
C ASP A 42 -16.11 25.65 -6.76
N ASN A 43 -16.39 26.82 -7.32
CA ASN A 43 -17.36 27.81 -6.82
C ASN A 43 -17.14 28.30 -5.38
N ASN A 44 -15.91 28.28 -4.86
CA ASN A 44 -15.65 28.70 -3.49
C ASN A 44 -15.36 30.21 -3.40
N SER A 45 -16.05 30.90 -2.50
CA SER A 45 -15.79 32.29 -2.12
C SER A 45 -15.43 32.33 -0.63
N ALA A 46 -14.32 32.97 -0.30
CA ALA A 46 -13.86 33.14 1.07
C ALA A 46 -13.64 34.64 1.33
N ASP A 47 -14.43 35.22 2.23
CA ASP A 47 -14.39 36.64 2.59
C ASP A 47 -14.23 36.77 4.11
N HIS A 48 -13.45 37.76 4.58
CA HIS A 48 -13.08 37.94 5.99
C HIS A 48 -12.47 36.71 6.69
N VAL A 49 -11.65 35.90 6.00
CA VAL A 49 -11.09 34.70 6.62
C VAL A 49 -9.70 34.91 7.22
N ALA A 50 -9.57 34.58 8.51
CA ALA A 50 -8.30 34.34 9.17
C ALA A 50 -7.96 32.83 9.12
N SER A 51 -6.86 32.47 8.47
CA SER A 51 -6.34 31.09 8.51
C SER A 51 -5.29 30.93 9.63
N GLY A 52 -5.33 29.79 10.30
CA GLY A 52 -4.35 29.43 11.35
C GLY A 52 -3.07 28.84 10.80
N TYR A 53 -2.07 28.61 11.65
CA TYR A 53 -0.85 27.92 11.25
C TYR A 53 -1.01 26.40 11.31
N ASN A 54 -0.47 25.73 10.31
CA ASN A 54 -0.15 24.31 10.36
C ASN A 54 1.17 24.11 11.10
N THR A 55 1.18 24.14 12.43
CA THR A 55 2.42 24.00 13.20
C THR A 55 2.60 22.59 13.73
N ILE A 56 3.68 21.92 13.31
CA ILE A 56 4.23 20.72 13.94
C ILE A 56 5.45 21.18 14.73
N SER A 57 5.41 21.07 16.07
CA SER A 57 6.50 21.53 16.93
C SER A 57 7.52 20.43 17.24
N GLY A 58 8.65 20.83 17.84
CA GLY A 58 9.73 19.92 18.20
C GLY A 58 9.23 18.79 19.10
N GLY A 59 9.50 17.55 18.69
CA GLY A 59 9.07 16.34 19.41
C GLY A 59 7.80 15.68 18.86
N ALA A 60 7.11 16.27 17.88
CA ALA A 60 5.81 15.76 17.41
C ALA A 60 5.82 14.31 16.88
N PHE A 61 6.99 13.80 16.47
CA PHE A 61 7.17 12.42 16.02
C PHE A 61 8.31 11.71 16.74
N THR A 62 8.79 12.24 17.87
CA THR A 62 9.81 11.55 18.66
C THR A 62 9.23 10.23 19.18
N GLY A 63 9.83 9.11 18.77
CA GLY A 63 9.35 7.77 19.10
C GLY A 63 8.31 7.19 18.13
N ALA A 64 8.02 7.85 17.00
CA ALA A 64 7.14 7.28 15.98
C ALA A 64 7.79 6.03 15.35
N ALA A 65 7.00 4.95 15.23
CA ALA A 65 7.37 3.71 14.57
C ALA A 65 6.21 3.24 13.68
N GLY A 66 6.51 2.55 12.58
CA GLY A 66 5.53 2.21 11.53
C GLY A 66 5.50 3.24 10.40
N VAL A 67 4.33 3.51 9.83
CA VAL A 67 4.14 4.45 8.70
C VAL A 67 3.31 5.66 9.16
N PRO A 68 3.93 6.68 9.79
CA PRO A 68 3.21 7.87 10.21
C PRO A 68 2.81 8.71 8.98
N MET A 69 1.54 9.12 8.92
CA MET A 69 1.03 10.02 7.89
C MET A 69 0.54 11.32 8.50
N VAL A 70 0.95 12.44 7.92
CA VAL A 70 0.60 13.77 8.41
C VAL A 70 0.18 14.64 7.24
N ILE A 71 -0.98 15.24 7.37
CA ILE A 71 -1.52 16.13 6.36
C ILE A 71 -1.97 17.39 7.07
N GLN A 72 -1.36 18.53 6.75
CA GLN A 72 -1.71 19.80 7.35
C GLN A 72 -2.21 20.77 6.30
N ASN A 73 -3.36 21.35 6.55
CA ASN A 73 -4.09 22.14 5.57
C ASN A 73 -4.69 23.32 6.30
N SER A 74 -4.08 24.49 6.11
CA SER A 74 -4.53 25.73 6.71
C SER A 74 -4.91 26.65 5.58
N GLY A 75 -6.15 27.11 5.59
CA GLY A 75 -6.72 27.93 4.53
C GLY A 75 -8.13 27.47 4.18
N ASN A 76 -8.81 28.28 3.38
CA ASN A 76 -10.12 27.98 2.81
C ASN A 76 -9.92 27.33 1.46
N ASN A 77 -10.93 26.58 1.01
CA ASN A 77 -10.94 26.01 -0.33
C ASN A 77 -9.78 25.00 -0.51
N VAL A 78 -9.55 24.16 0.50
CA VAL A 78 -8.52 23.11 0.44
C VAL A 78 -9.19 21.76 0.27
N LEU A 79 -8.80 21.06 -0.80
CA LEU A 79 -9.05 19.64 -0.97
C LEU A 79 -7.80 18.86 -0.62
N ILE A 80 -7.99 17.86 0.23
CA ILE A 80 -6.93 16.96 0.66
C ILE A 80 -7.15 15.60 0.08
N GLN A 81 -6.12 15.14 -0.61
CA GLN A 81 -6.12 13.90 -1.34
C GLN A 81 -4.88 13.11 -0.90
N ASN A 82 -4.96 12.47 0.26
CA ASN A 82 -3.95 11.53 0.73
C ASN A 82 -4.53 10.12 0.72
N ALA A 83 -3.80 9.20 0.10
CA ALA A 83 -4.09 7.78 0.17
C ALA A 83 -2.77 7.00 0.14
N THR A 84 -2.67 5.95 0.94
CA THR A 84 -1.47 5.12 1.09
C THR A 84 -1.90 3.66 1.10
N ILE A 85 -1.31 2.87 0.21
CA ILE A 85 -1.53 1.42 0.13
C ILE A 85 -0.27 0.74 0.65
N ILE A 86 -0.44 -0.17 1.61
CA ILE A 86 0.65 -0.94 2.20
C ILE A 86 0.38 -2.42 1.94
N ASN A 87 1.24 -3.03 1.14
CA ASN A 87 1.26 -4.47 0.90
C ASN A 87 2.36 -5.11 1.75
N VAL A 88 2.00 -6.01 2.67
CA VAL A 88 2.96 -6.71 3.53
C VAL A 88 2.85 -8.22 3.30
N GLN A 89 3.99 -8.84 3.00
CA GLN A 89 4.15 -10.29 2.94
C GLN A 89 5.10 -10.74 4.04
N PHE A 90 4.64 -11.63 4.91
CA PHE A 90 5.48 -12.27 5.92
C PHE A 90 5.85 -13.67 5.44
N GLN A 91 7.14 -13.94 5.30
CA GLN A 91 7.65 -15.30 5.08
C GLN A 91 8.15 -15.87 6.43
N PRO A 92 7.91 -17.16 6.72
CA PRO A 92 8.51 -17.86 7.86
C PRO A 92 10.04 -17.90 7.80
#